data_AF-A0A177D7T7-F1
#
_entry.id   AF-A0A177D7T7-F1
#
_cell.length_a   1.000
_cell.length_b   1.000
_cell.length_c   1.000
_cell.angle_alpha   90.00
_cell.angle_beta   90.00
_cell.angle_gamma   90.00
#
_symmetry.space_group_name_H-M   'P 1'
#
loop_
_entity.id
_entity.type
_entity.pdbx_description
1 polymer ?
#
loop_
_entity_poly.entity_id
_entity_poly.type
_entity_poly.pdbx_seq_one_letter_code
_entity_poly.pdbx_strand_id
1 'polypeptide(L)'
;MVLPPNIKYLVSFHIRPTELLVSLHAVFEGPRGFVRSSHSFLQLRKLGAPKYFANVDPHSQPLARHKIVSTHEPSGRKTLHVRNYLHHIEKSDGTPLPEEENAALMEKLIGHVTRPENVLRLGWYDNGDLIAWDNMSTLHRATGGSYEGKFTRGMRRTTVKDDSPEGWGVNSTGKVLATDTVNLSSLNYLAR
;
A
#
# COMPACT_ATOMS: atom_id res chain seq x y z
N MET A 1 18.83 -2.92 -4.89
CA MET A 1 17.67 -3.20 -4.02
C MET A 1 16.54 -3.71 -4.92
N VAL A 2 16.07 -4.93 -4.69
CA VAL A 2 14.89 -5.49 -5.39
C VAL A 2 13.65 -4.96 -4.65
N LEU A 3 12.67 -4.45 -5.38
CA LEU A 3 11.41 -4.02 -4.78
C LEU A 3 10.68 -5.24 -4.25
N PRO A 4 10.24 -5.28 -2.98
CA PRO A 4 9.54 -6.45 -2.45
C PRO A 4 8.23 -6.69 -3.23
N PRO A 5 7.78 -7.95 -3.34
CA PRO A 5 6.48 -8.24 -3.92
C PRO A 5 5.38 -7.58 -3.09
N ASN A 6 4.24 -7.32 -3.71
CA ASN A 6 3.08 -6.77 -3.02
C ASN A 6 2.74 -7.62 -1.78
N ILE A 7 2.24 -6.96 -0.74
CA ILE A 7 1.61 -7.65 0.38
C ILE A 7 0.16 -7.87 -0.03
N LYS A 8 -0.29 -9.13 -0.05
CA LYS A 8 -1.65 -9.53 -0.37
C LYS A 8 -2.52 -9.45 0.87
N TYR A 9 -2.18 -10.18 1.92
CA TYR A 9 -2.92 -10.16 3.17
C TYR A 9 -2.12 -9.54 4.29
N LEU A 10 -2.81 -8.86 5.19
CA LEU A 10 -2.27 -8.46 6.47
C LEU A 10 -3.23 -8.94 7.55
N VAL A 11 -2.67 -9.65 8.52
CA VAL A 11 -3.40 -10.11 9.70
C VAL A 11 -2.82 -9.40 10.91
N SER A 12 -3.67 -8.69 11.61
CA SER A 12 -3.32 -8.06 12.88
C SER A 12 -4.08 -8.73 14.02
N PHE A 13 -3.37 -8.93 15.13
CA PHE A 13 -3.92 -9.40 16.39
C PHE A 13 -3.68 -8.33 17.46
N HIS A 14 -4.68 -8.09 18.31
CA HIS A 14 -4.62 -6.96 19.24
C HIS A 14 -4.95 -7.36 20.68
N ILE A 15 -4.45 -6.59 21.64
CA ILE A 15 -4.52 -6.90 23.08
C ILE A 15 -5.26 -5.80 23.87
N ARG A 16 -5.96 -4.81 23.26
CA ARG A 16 -6.78 -3.75 23.94
C ARG A 16 -7.85 -3.14 23.01
N PRO A 17 -8.60 -2.06 23.33
CA PRO A 17 -9.46 -1.39 22.34
C PRO A 17 -8.65 -0.44 21.44
N THR A 18 -8.85 -0.47 20.12
CA THR A 18 -8.44 0.59 19.16
C THR A 18 -9.43 0.65 17.99
N GLU A 19 -9.19 1.49 16.98
CA GLU A 19 -9.96 1.50 15.74
C GLU A 19 -9.05 1.37 14.51
N LEU A 20 -9.53 0.65 13.50
CA LEU A 20 -8.94 0.53 12.18
C LEU A 20 -9.94 1.03 11.14
N LEU A 21 -9.52 1.94 10.27
CA LEU A 21 -10.34 2.36 9.15
C LEU A 21 -9.88 1.62 7.90
N VAL A 22 -10.80 0.92 7.24
CA VAL A 22 -10.59 0.19 6.00
C VAL A 22 -11.44 0.84 4.91
N SER A 23 -10.79 1.29 3.83
CA SER A 23 -11.46 1.69 2.61
C SER A 23 -11.59 0.48 1.70
N LEU A 24 -12.81 0.07 1.38
CA LEU A 24 -13.11 -0.95 0.39
C LEU A 24 -13.19 -0.27 -0.98
N HIS A 25 -12.38 -0.68 -1.96
CA HIS A 25 -12.38 0.02 -3.25
C HIS A 25 -13.69 -0.22 -4.02
N ALA A 26 -14.32 0.86 -4.47
CA ALA A 26 -15.37 0.83 -5.48
C ALA A 26 -14.79 0.49 -6.86
N VAL A 27 -15.59 -0.20 -7.68
CA VAL A 27 -15.22 -0.59 -9.04
C VAL A 27 -15.12 0.68 -9.91
N PHE A 28 -13.94 0.96 -10.44
CA PHE A 28 -13.72 2.06 -11.37
C PHE A 28 -13.56 1.52 -12.79
N GLU A 29 -14.49 1.89 -13.66
CA GLU A 29 -14.35 1.72 -15.11
C GLU A 29 -13.61 2.95 -15.66
N GLY A 30 -12.28 2.89 -15.61
CA GLY A 30 -11.42 3.94 -16.16
C GLY A 30 -11.28 3.88 -17.68
N PRO A 31 -10.84 4.98 -18.32
CA PRO A 31 -10.54 4.99 -19.74
C PRO A 31 -9.53 3.89 -20.11
N ARG A 32 -9.75 3.25 -21.27
CA ARG A 32 -8.88 2.18 -21.78
C ARG A 32 -7.54 2.78 -22.22
N GLY A 33 -6.46 2.30 -21.63
CA GLY A 33 -5.09 2.74 -21.92
C GLY A 33 -4.26 2.59 -20.65
N PHE A 34 -3.16 1.84 -20.71
CA PHE A 34 -2.37 1.53 -19.52
C PHE A 34 -1.76 2.80 -18.94
N VAL A 35 -2.20 3.18 -17.75
CA VAL A 35 -1.67 4.28 -16.96
C VAL A 35 -1.11 3.65 -15.68
N ARG A 36 0.20 3.75 -15.45
CA ARG A 36 0.91 3.06 -14.35
C ARG A 36 0.93 3.97 -13.13
N SER A 37 0.76 3.38 -11.95
CA SER A 37 0.96 4.08 -10.68
C SER A 37 2.41 3.86 -10.21
N SER A 38 3.15 4.95 -9.96
CA SER A 38 4.53 4.91 -9.46
C SER A 38 4.58 5.28 -7.98
N HIS A 39 5.23 4.43 -7.20
CA HIS A 39 5.17 4.43 -5.74
C HIS A 39 6.55 4.66 -5.13
N SER A 40 6.67 5.64 -4.23
CA SER A 40 7.91 5.95 -3.52
C SER A 40 7.71 5.93 -2.01
N PHE A 41 8.38 5.00 -1.34
CA PHE A 41 8.38 4.95 0.13
C PHE A 41 9.12 6.13 0.76
N LEU A 42 10.14 6.65 0.05
CA LEU A 42 10.87 7.84 0.47
C LEU A 42 10.01 9.09 0.38
N GLN A 43 9.19 9.23 -0.68
CA GLN A 43 8.20 10.31 -0.75
C GLN A 43 7.24 10.27 0.43
N LEU A 44 6.69 9.09 0.75
CA LEU A 44 5.77 8.92 1.88
C LEU A 44 6.40 9.39 3.19
N ARG A 45 7.65 8.99 3.46
CA ARG A 45 8.39 9.43 4.65
C ARG A 45 8.58 10.94 4.67
N LYS A 46 8.96 11.52 3.53
CA LYS A 46 9.15 12.96 3.39
C LYS A 46 7.86 13.73 3.67
N LEU A 47 6.72 13.29 3.14
CA LEU A 47 5.42 13.90 3.42
C LEU A 47 4.98 13.71 4.88
N GLY A 48 5.26 12.54 5.48
CA GLY A 48 4.87 12.23 6.86
C GLY A 48 5.71 12.93 7.94
N ALA A 49 6.98 13.22 7.68
CA ALA A 49 7.84 13.97 8.59
C ALA A 49 8.82 14.89 7.82
N PRO A 50 8.33 16.02 7.28
CA PRO A 50 9.10 16.86 6.35
C PRO A 50 10.41 17.40 6.93
N LYS A 51 10.40 17.79 8.21
CA LYS A 51 11.60 18.29 8.89
C LYS A 51 12.69 17.23 9.02
N TYR A 52 12.31 15.99 9.31
CA TYR A 52 13.26 14.89 9.53
C TYR A 52 13.82 14.34 8.21
N PHE A 53 13.02 14.34 7.15
CA PHE A 53 13.38 13.78 5.84
C PHE A 53 13.58 14.87 4.76
N ALA A 54 13.89 16.11 5.14
CA ALA A 54 14.01 17.24 4.21
C ALA A 54 15.01 16.96 3.06
N ASN A 55 16.14 16.33 3.39
CA ASN A 55 17.24 16.05 2.47
C ASN A 55 17.13 14.70 1.75
N VAL A 56 16.02 13.97 1.95
CA VAL A 56 15.78 12.72 1.21
C VAL A 56 15.31 13.06 -0.19
N ASP A 57 15.99 12.51 -1.19
CA ASP A 57 15.53 12.46 -2.57
C ASP A 57 14.63 11.23 -2.78
N PRO A 58 13.33 11.42 -3.10
CA PRO A 58 12.41 10.33 -3.40
C PRO A 58 12.79 9.43 -4.58
N HIS A 59 13.66 9.92 -5.48
CA HIS A 59 14.14 9.21 -6.66
C HIS A 59 15.45 8.44 -6.44
N SER A 60 16.09 8.61 -5.28
CA SER A 60 17.32 7.89 -4.91
C SER A 60 17.13 6.37 -4.78
N GLN A 61 15.89 5.88 -4.80
CA GLN A 61 15.55 4.46 -4.77
C GLN A 61 14.59 4.10 -5.91
N PRO A 62 14.59 2.83 -6.37
CA PRO A 62 13.65 2.39 -7.40
C PRO A 62 12.20 2.66 -6.99
N LEU A 63 11.41 3.15 -7.96
CA LEU A 63 9.96 3.32 -7.81
C LEU A 63 9.26 2.01 -8.12
N ALA A 64 8.29 1.63 -7.28
CA ALA A 64 7.43 0.49 -7.56
C ALA A 64 6.32 0.88 -8.52
N ARG A 65 6.24 0.21 -9.67
CA ARG A 65 5.25 0.46 -10.72
C ARG A 65 4.20 -0.63 -10.74
N HIS A 66 2.94 -0.23 -10.72
CA HIS A 66 1.79 -1.13 -10.83
C HIS A 66 0.79 -0.59 -11.86
N LYS A 67 -0.08 -1.45 -12.38
CA LYS A 67 -1.23 -0.99 -13.16
C LYS A 67 -2.14 -0.21 -12.22
N ILE A 68 -2.60 0.97 -12.64
CA ILE A 68 -3.52 1.77 -11.82
C ILE A 68 -4.87 1.06 -11.63
N VAL A 69 -5.29 0.26 -12.61
CA VAL A 69 -6.42 -0.67 -12.53
C VAL A 69 -5.88 -2.09 -12.69
N SER A 70 -6.14 -2.96 -11.71
CA SER A 70 -5.83 -4.40 -11.80
C SER A 70 -7.11 -5.22 -11.60
N THR A 71 -7.09 -6.49 -11.99
CA THR A 71 -8.17 -7.45 -11.72
C THR A 71 -7.82 -8.22 -10.47
N HIS A 72 -8.69 -8.19 -9.46
CA HIS A 72 -8.53 -9.02 -8.27
C HIS A 72 -8.90 -10.46 -8.59
N GLU A 73 -7.87 -11.27 -8.86
CA GLU A 73 -7.92 -12.70 -9.25
C GLU A 73 -9.04 -13.50 -8.56
N PRO A 74 -9.10 -13.61 -7.21
CA PRO A 74 -10.14 -14.41 -6.55
C PRO A 74 -11.58 -13.97 -6.81
N SER A 75 -11.81 -12.69 -7.14
CA SER A 75 -13.18 -12.14 -7.26
C SER A 75 -13.55 -11.70 -8.67
N GLY A 76 -12.61 -11.62 -9.60
CA GLY A 76 -12.78 -11.03 -10.94
C GLY A 76 -13.05 -9.51 -10.98
N ARG A 77 -13.20 -8.86 -9.82
CA ARG A 77 -13.50 -7.41 -9.74
C ARG A 77 -12.29 -6.56 -10.10
N LYS A 78 -12.53 -5.36 -10.64
CA LYS A 78 -11.48 -4.36 -10.86
C LYS A 78 -11.17 -3.62 -9.56
N THR A 79 -9.88 -3.43 -9.28
CA THR A 79 -9.41 -2.66 -8.12
C THR A 79 -8.48 -1.53 -8.57
N LEU A 80 -8.50 -0.44 -7.80
CA LEU A 80 -7.65 0.73 -8.02
C LEU A 80 -6.39 0.64 -7.17
N HIS A 81 -5.22 0.68 -7.79
CA HIS A 81 -3.93 0.68 -7.09
C HIS A 81 -3.51 2.10 -6.68
N VAL A 82 -4.32 2.73 -5.83
CA VAL A 82 -4.13 4.11 -5.36
C VAL A 82 -3.78 4.07 -3.88
N ARG A 83 -2.50 4.09 -3.56
CA ARG A 83 -1.99 3.97 -2.17
C ARG A 83 -1.49 5.31 -1.66
N ASN A 84 -1.32 5.43 -0.34
CA ASN A 84 -0.83 6.66 0.30
C ASN A 84 0.61 7.04 -0.08
N TYR A 85 1.37 6.12 -0.70
CA TYR A 85 2.72 6.35 -1.21
C TYR A 85 2.77 6.48 -2.75
N LEU A 86 1.62 6.70 -3.39
CA LEU A 86 1.55 7.10 -4.79
C LEU A 86 2.31 8.41 -4.96
N HIS A 87 3.37 8.37 -5.75
CA HIS A 87 4.23 9.51 -6.03
C HIS A 87 3.75 10.27 -7.27
N HIS A 88 3.50 9.53 -8.35
CA HIS A 88 2.92 10.07 -9.57
C HIS A 88 2.33 8.95 -10.43
N ILE A 89 1.62 9.38 -11.46
CA ILE A 89 1.06 8.52 -12.51
C ILE A 89 1.91 8.62 -13.80
N GLU A 90 2.17 7.49 -14.45
CA GLU A 90 2.91 7.37 -15.72
C GLU A 90 1.99 6.89 -16.85
N LYS A 91 2.31 7.28 -18.09
CA LYS A 91 1.71 6.75 -19.33
C LYS A 91 2.19 5.31 -19.59
N SER A 92 1.65 4.68 -20.62
CA SER A 92 1.96 3.29 -20.98
C SER A 92 3.43 3.06 -21.36
N ASP A 93 4.09 4.10 -21.88
CA ASP A 93 5.52 4.12 -22.23
C ASP A 93 6.45 4.36 -21.02
N GLY A 94 5.88 4.62 -19.83
CA GLY A 94 6.63 4.91 -18.60
C GLY A 94 6.97 6.39 -18.40
N THR A 95 6.53 7.29 -19.30
CA THR A 95 6.71 8.73 -19.11
C THR A 95 5.72 9.26 -18.07
N PRO A 96 6.13 10.12 -17.13
CA PRO A 96 5.20 10.75 -16.19
C PRO A 96 4.14 11.59 -16.92
N LEU A 97 2.92 11.64 -16.37
CA LEU A 97 1.96 12.67 -16.77
C LEU A 97 2.49 14.06 -16.38
N PRO A 98 2.11 15.13 -17.10
CA PRO A 98 2.36 16.50 -16.69
C PRO A 98 1.91 16.75 -15.25
N GLU A 99 2.64 17.59 -14.50
CA GLU A 99 2.46 17.75 -13.05
C GLU A 99 1.02 18.12 -12.66
N GLU A 100 0.41 19.08 -13.37
CA GLU A 100 -0.97 19.52 -13.12
C GLU A 100 -1.99 18.40 -13.39
N GLU A 101 -1.81 17.67 -14.49
CA GLU A 101 -2.65 16.50 -14.82
C GLU A 101 -2.48 15.39 -13.77
N ASN A 102 -1.25 15.19 -13.29
CA ASN A 102 -0.94 14.22 -12.25
C ASN A 102 -1.67 14.55 -10.95
N ALA A 103 -1.54 15.80 -10.50
CA ALA A 103 -2.15 16.28 -9.26
C ALA A 103 -3.67 16.15 -9.32
N ALA A 104 -4.29 16.64 -10.40
CA ALA A 104 -5.75 16.57 -10.60
C ALA A 104 -6.26 15.12 -10.64
N LEU A 105 -5.54 14.22 -11.32
CA LEU A 105 -5.92 12.81 -11.40
C LEU A 105 -5.75 12.09 -10.06
N MET A 106 -4.63 12.33 -9.36
CA MET A 106 -4.40 11.75 -8.03
C MET A 106 -5.46 12.21 -7.03
N GLU A 107 -5.79 13.50 -7.01
CA GLU A 107 -6.85 14.05 -6.15
C GLU A 107 -8.19 13.37 -6.44
N LYS A 108 -8.57 13.26 -7.72
CA LYS A 108 -9.81 12.60 -8.14
C LYS A 108 -9.87 11.14 -7.70
N LEU A 109 -8.77 10.40 -7.88
CA LEU A 109 -8.68 8.98 -7.54
C LEU A 109 -8.71 8.76 -6.03
N ILE A 110 -7.92 9.52 -5.27
CA ILE A 110 -7.91 9.48 -3.81
C ILE A 110 -9.30 9.82 -3.29
N GLY A 111 -9.88 10.94 -3.74
CA GLY A 111 -11.22 11.37 -3.34
C GLY A 111 -12.31 10.31 -3.65
N HIS A 112 -12.19 9.57 -4.75
CA HIS A 112 -13.09 8.46 -5.08
C HIS A 112 -12.93 7.27 -4.13
N VAL A 113 -11.70 6.84 -3.84
CA VAL A 113 -11.48 5.66 -3.00
C VAL A 113 -11.71 5.92 -1.52
N THR A 114 -11.68 7.18 -1.07
CA THR A 114 -11.90 7.59 0.33
C THR A 114 -13.29 8.15 0.61
N ARG A 115 -14.26 7.99 -0.29
CA ARG A 115 -15.64 8.45 -0.05
C ARG A 115 -16.25 7.74 1.17
N PRO A 116 -17.12 8.40 1.96
CA PRO A 116 -17.69 7.81 3.17
C PRO A 116 -18.37 6.46 2.95
N GLU A 117 -19.05 6.26 1.81
CA GLU A 117 -19.70 5.00 1.45
C GLU A 117 -18.73 3.83 1.21
N ASN A 118 -17.45 4.14 0.96
CA ASN A 118 -16.39 3.15 0.75
C ASN A 118 -15.62 2.85 2.04
N VAL A 119 -15.98 3.47 3.16
CA VAL A 119 -15.22 3.42 4.41
C VAL A 119 -15.93 2.57 5.46
N LEU A 120 -15.21 1.58 5.97
CA LEU A 120 -15.59 0.79 7.13
C LEU A 120 -14.66 1.12 8.31
N ARG A 121 -15.25 1.47 9.45
CA ARG A 121 -14.52 1.62 10.72
C ARG A 121 -14.72 0.36 11.55
N LEU A 122 -13.62 -0.29 11.88
CA LEU A 122 -13.59 -1.50 12.68
C LEU A 122 -13.05 -1.17 14.07
N GLY A 123 -13.85 -1.46 15.10
CA GLY A 123 -13.39 -1.46 16.47
C GLY A 123 -12.64 -2.74 16.78
N TRP A 124 -11.63 -2.65 17.64
CA TRP A 124 -11.16 -3.80 18.40
C TRP A 124 -11.91 -3.80 19.72
N TYR A 125 -12.62 -4.89 19.99
CA TYR A 125 -13.50 -5.05 21.13
C TYR A 125 -12.77 -5.72 22.29
N ASP A 126 -12.07 -6.82 22.00
CA ASP A 126 -11.46 -7.67 23.03
C ASP A 126 -10.01 -8.06 22.71
N ASN A 127 -9.32 -8.54 23.75
CA ASN A 127 -7.98 -9.08 23.62
C ASN A 127 -8.04 -10.40 22.84
N GLY A 128 -7.21 -10.52 21.81
CA GLY A 128 -7.20 -11.68 20.93
C GLY A 128 -8.04 -11.51 19.67
N ASP A 129 -8.76 -10.39 19.54
CA ASP A 129 -9.39 -10.01 18.29
C ASP A 129 -8.38 -10.09 17.14
N LEU A 130 -8.88 -10.52 15.97
CA LEU A 130 -8.13 -10.70 14.75
C LEU A 130 -8.86 -9.98 13.63
N ILE A 131 -8.17 -9.05 12.97
CA ILE A 131 -8.64 -8.43 11.73
C ILE A 131 -7.69 -8.82 10.62
N ALA A 132 -8.25 -9.43 9.58
CA ALA A 132 -7.57 -9.76 8.33
C ALA A 132 -8.17 -8.93 7.20
N TRP A 133 -7.31 -8.37 6.35
CA TRP A 133 -7.74 -7.68 5.15
C TRP A 133 -6.85 -7.97 3.96
N ASP A 134 -7.44 -7.85 2.77
CA ASP A 134 -6.75 -7.97 1.49
C ASP A 134 -6.29 -6.58 1.00
N ASN A 135 -4.98 -6.36 1.00
CA ASN A 135 -4.35 -5.13 0.54
C ASN A 135 -4.43 -4.93 -0.98
N MET A 136 -4.87 -5.92 -1.75
CA MET A 136 -5.09 -5.77 -3.20
C MET A 136 -6.44 -5.11 -3.51
N SER A 137 -7.36 -5.11 -2.55
CA SER A 137 -8.70 -4.55 -2.68
C SER A 137 -9.07 -3.54 -1.59
N THR A 138 -8.15 -3.23 -0.67
CA THR A 138 -8.39 -2.29 0.43
C THR A 138 -7.24 -1.32 0.68
N LEU A 139 -7.60 -0.12 1.16
CA LEU A 139 -6.70 0.78 1.88
C LEU A 139 -7.02 0.70 3.36
N HIS A 140 -6.02 0.93 4.20
CA HIS A 140 -6.23 0.96 5.63
C HIS A 140 -5.39 2.03 6.30
N ARG A 141 -5.89 2.55 7.42
CA ARG A 141 -5.12 3.39 8.33
C ARG A 141 -5.48 3.08 9.78
N ALA A 142 -4.49 3.08 10.64
CA ALA A 142 -4.73 3.17 12.07
C ALA A 142 -5.35 4.55 12.35
N THR A 143 -6.41 4.59 13.14
CA THR A 143 -7.00 5.84 13.60
C THR A 143 -6.72 6.02 15.06
N GLY A 144 -6.60 7.27 15.49
CA GLY A 144 -6.74 7.59 16.91
C GLY A 144 -8.14 7.29 17.41
N GLY A 145 -8.35 7.42 18.71
CA GLY A 145 -9.64 7.15 19.32
C GLY A 145 -9.61 7.26 20.83
N SER A 146 -10.65 6.74 21.47
CA SER A 146 -10.84 6.78 22.93
C SER A 146 -9.70 6.17 23.75
N TYR A 147 -8.82 5.38 23.10
CA TYR A 147 -7.70 4.69 23.71
C TYR A 147 -6.42 5.53 23.86
N GLU A 148 -6.27 6.58 23.05
CA GLU A 148 -5.01 7.34 22.99
C GLU A 148 -4.71 8.01 24.34
N GLY A 149 -3.47 7.86 24.81
CA GLY A 149 -3.03 8.38 26.12
C GLY A 149 -3.62 7.66 27.34
N LYS A 150 -4.55 6.71 27.17
CA LYS A 150 -5.22 5.98 28.26
C LYS A 150 -4.77 4.53 28.36
N PHE A 151 -4.52 3.88 27.23
CA PHE A 151 -4.19 2.46 27.18
C PHE A 151 -2.95 2.20 26.32
N THR A 152 -2.11 1.24 26.72
CA THR A 152 -0.99 0.78 25.89
C THR A 152 -1.52 -0.05 24.73
N ARG A 153 -1.04 0.22 23.52
CA ARG A 153 -1.44 -0.53 22.32
C ARG A 153 -0.40 -1.61 21.99
N GLY A 154 -0.77 -2.89 22.17
CA GLY A 154 0.05 -4.04 21.76
C GLY A 154 -0.58 -4.79 20.59
N MET A 155 0.07 -4.76 19.43
CA MET A 155 -0.42 -5.41 18.20
C MET A 155 0.67 -6.32 17.62
N ARG A 156 0.28 -7.54 17.22
CA ARG A 156 1.12 -8.44 16.42
C ARG A 156 0.64 -8.44 15.00
N ARG A 157 1.55 -8.45 14.04
CA ARG A 157 1.23 -8.38 12.62
C ARG A 157 1.98 -9.45 11.84
N THR A 158 1.28 -10.11 10.92
CA THR A 158 1.89 -10.90 9.86
C THR A 158 1.35 -10.48 8.50
N THR A 159 2.10 -10.78 7.45
CA THR A 159 1.79 -10.38 6.06
C THR A 159 2.08 -11.52 5.10
N VAL A 160 1.18 -11.73 4.15
CA VAL A 160 1.34 -12.72 3.08
C VAL A 160 1.73 -12.00 1.79
N LYS A 161 2.73 -12.50 1.08
CA LYS A 161 3.16 -11.94 -0.21
C LYS A 161 2.12 -12.26 -1.29
N ASP A 162 1.98 -11.36 -2.25
CA ASP A 162 1.22 -11.59 -3.46
C ASP A 162 1.96 -12.60 -4.34
N ASP A 163 1.31 -13.73 -4.55
CA ASP A 163 1.73 -14.86 -5.36
C ASP A 163 1.13 -14.82 -6.77
N SER A 164 0.36 -13.79 -7.11
CA SER A 164 -0.18 -13.61 -8.45
C SER A 164 0.92 -13.29 -9.47
N PRO A 165 0.68 -13.52 -10.78
CA PRO A 165 1.61 -13.10 -11.84
C PRO A 165 1.93 -11.60 -11.81
N GLU A 166 1.04 -10.78 -11.25
CA GLU A 166 1.20 -9.32 -11.12
C GLU A 166 1.82 -8.90 -9.78
N GLY A 167 2.24 -9.83 -8.92
CA GLY A 167 2.73 -9.56 -7.57
C GLY A 167 3.97 -8.66 -7.50
N TRP A 168 4.73 -8.58 -8.59
CA TRP A 168 5.90 -7.69 -8.75
C TRP A 168 5.59 -6.40 -9.52
N GLY A 169 4.34 -6.18 -9.90
CA GLY A 169 3.90 -5.04 -10.70
C GLY A 169 4.36 -5.09 -12.17
N VAL A 170 4.47 -3.91 -12.79
CA VAL A 170 4.91 -3.74 -14.18
C VAL A 170 6.34 -3.22 -14.28
N ASN A 171 7.13 -3.43 -13.23
CA ASN A 171 8.54 -3.09 -13.21
C ASN A 171 9.27 -3.90 -14.29
N SER A 172 10.17 -3.29 -15.05
CA SER A 172 10.98 -3.99 -16.06
C SER A 172 11.73 -5.15 -15.40
N THR A 173 11.33 -6.39 -15.70
CA THR A 173 11.99 -7.60 -15.23
C THR A 173 13.34 -7.75 -15.94
N GLY A 174 14.36 -7.08 -15.38
CA GLY A 174 15.77 -7.15 -15.79
C GLY A 174 16.74 -7.36 -14.62
N LYS A 175 16.22 -7.56 -13.41
CA LYS A 175 16.92 -8.19 -12.28
C LYS A 175 16.05 -9.31 -11.71
N VAL A 176 15.75 -10.30 -12.55
CA VAL A 176 15.76 -11.67 -12.04
C VAL A 176 17.25 -12.01 -11.96
N LEU A 177 17.88 -11.76 -10.81
CA LEU A 177 19.11 -12.48 -10.54
C LEU A 177 18.69 -13.93 -10.37
N ALA A 178 19.37 -14.78 -11.13
CA ALA A 178 19.27 -16.21 -11.04
C ALA A 178 19.15 -16.66 -9.59
N THR A 179 18.41 -17.75 -9.42
CA THR A 179 18.50 -18.69 -8.30
C THR A 179 19.79 -18.52 -7.49
N ASP A 180 19.72 -17.84 -6.35
CA ASP A 180 20.71 -17.97 -5.30
C ASP A 180 19.97 -17.93 -3.96
N THR A 181 19.96 -19.10 -3.33
CA THR A 181 19.59 -19.36 -1.95
C THR A 181 19.96 -18.22 -1.01
N VAL A 182 18.97 -17.49 -0.49
CA VAL A 182 19.20 -16.57 0.62
C VAL A 182 19.15 -17.36 1.92
N ASN A 183 20.32 -17.48 2.54
CA ASN A 183 20.56 -18.03 3.86
C ASN A 183 19.68 -17.34 4.93
N LEU A 184 18.83 -18.13 5.59
CA LEU A 184 17.86 -17.72 6.61
C LEU A 184 18.47 -17.26 7.95
N SER A 185 19.80 -17.21 8.08
CA SER A 185 20.48 -16.81 9.33
C SER A 185 20.54 -15.30 9.61
N SER A 186 20.14 -14.44 8.67
CA SER A 186 20.24 -12.98 8.84
C SER A 186 18.98 -12.29 9.41
N LEU A 187 17.94 -13.04 9.78
CA LEU A 187 16.69 -12.51 10.36
C LEU A 187 16.68 -12.37 11.88
N ASN A 188 17.85 -12.32 12.53
CA ASN A 188 17.94 -11.91 13.93
C ASN A 188 18.27 -10.43 14.04
N TYR A 189 17.24 -9.57 13.95
CA TYR A 189 17.30 -8.27 14.62
C TYR A 189 15.89 -7.80 14.98
N LEU A 190 15.77 -7.31 16.23
CA LEU A 190 14.60 -6.71 16.88
C LEU A 190 13.66 -7.68 17.64
N ALA A 191 14.25 -8.39 18.59
CA ALA A 191 13.65 -8.52 19.92
C ALA A 191 14.50 -7.70 20.90
N ARG A 192 13.98 -6.55 21.33
CA ARG A 192 14.19 -5.95 22.65
C ARG A 192 12.93 -5.19 23.02
#